data_AF-A0A1F2WNU2-F1
#
_entry.id   AF-A0A1F2WNU2-F1
#
_cell.length_a   1.000
_cell.length_b   1.000
_cell.length_c   1.000
_cell.angle_alpha   90.00
_cell.angle_beta   90.00
_cell.angle_gamma   90.00
#
_symmetry.space_group_name_H-M   'P 1'
#
loop_
_entity.id
_entity.type
_entity.pdbx_description
1 polymer ?
#
loop_
_entity_poly.entity_id
_entity_poly.type
_entity_poly.pdbx_seq_one_letter_code
_entity_poly.pdbx_strand_id
1 'polypeptide(L)'
;MNVMSFALIKRPAITALLALSIFVVLTAGCGGQALPPASNTQSEPEISLIPGLSADQSRIVGDLGYPEQFYIAFDPYDSTRLETWIYPSEGKSSDFKDGRLSNQGTLEEQSAKYPPTTLHPQDFTKTMTVEEASVILGSPVYTQEVENSLMGGENTLVVFNNAILLFRAGGLLTIDTQVKPPEIPSPK
;
A
#
# COMPACT_ATOMS: atom_id res chain seq x y z
N MET A 1 41.89 -25.68 14.49
CA MET A 1 41.24 -26.83 13.85
C MET A 1 40.38 -27.52 14.90
N ASN A 2 39.08 -27.32 14.82
CA ASN A 2 38.09 -28.03 15.64
C ASN A 2 37.02 -28.53 14.68
N VAL A 3 36.74 -29.82 14.75
CA VAL A 3 35.83 -30.58 13.88
C VAL A 3 34.54 -30.80 14.67
N MET A 4 33.44 -31.10 13.95
CA MET A 4 32.09 -31.53 14.39
C MET A 4 31.03 -30.44 14.23
N SER A 5 29.82 -30.69 13.70
CA SER A 5 29.19 -31.93 13.24
C SER A 5 28.00 -31.54 12.34
N PHE A 6 27.86 -32.19 11.18
CA PHE A 6 26.63 -32.17 10.39
C PHE A 6 25.71 -33.28 10.90
N ALA A 7 24.52 -32.91 11.39
CA ALA A 7 23.48 -33.86 11.73
C ALA A 7 22.61 -34.16 10.51
N LEU A 8 22.67 -35.42 10.09
CA LEU A 8 21.93 -36.09 9.03
C LEU A 8 20.77 -36.83 9.69
N ILE A 9 19.49 -36.59 9.34
CA ILE A 9 18.40 -37.54 9.68
C ILE A 9 17.43 -37.73 8.50
N LYS A 10 17.75 -38.77 7.73
CA LYS A 10 16.94 -39.93 7.31
C LYS A 10 15.57 -39.71 6.63
N ARG A 11 15.53 -40.05 5.32
CA ARG A 11 14.36 -40.60 4.61
C ARG A 11 14.25 -42.12 4.85
N PRO A 12 13.04 -42.69 4.83
CA PRO A 12 12.84 -44.03 4.30
C PRO A 12 11.98 -43.99 3.03
N ALA A 13 12.48 -44.69 2.01
CA ALA A 13 11.75 -45.14 0.84
C ALA A 13 10.78 -46.26 1.21
N ILE A 14 9.75 -46.51 0.37
CA ILE A 14 9.44 -47.86 -0.15
C ILE A 14 8.45 -47.71 -1.31
N THR A 15 8.79 -48.45 -2.36
CA THR A 15 8.20 -48.54 -3.68
C THR A 15 7.11 -49.62 -3.73
N ALA A 16 6.11 -49.38 -4.58
CA ALA A 16 5.27 -50.34 -5.32
C ALA A 16 4.35 -51.33 -4.57
N LEU A 17 3.06 -51.29 -4.90
CA LEU A 17 2.35 -52.51 -5.30
C LEU A 17 1.26 -52.22 -6.34
N LEU A 18 1.40 -52.90 -7.47
CA LEU A 18 0.47 -53.01 -8.59
C LEU A 18 -0.70 -53.91 -8.17
N ALA A 19 -1.95 -53.47 -8.35
CA ALA A 19 -3.10 -54.37 -8.34
C ALA A 19 -4.08 -53.95 -9.45
N LEU A 20 -3.98 -54.69 -10.55
CA LEU A 20 -4.95 -54.73 -11.64
C LEU A 20 -6.22 -55.42 -11.12
N SER A 21 -7.37 -54.79 -11.25
CA SER A 21 -8.68 -55.44 -11.05
C SER A 21 -9.66 -54.89 -12.07
N ILE A 22 -9.84 -55.64 -13.15
CA ILE A 22 -10.93 -55.48 -14.10
C ILE A 22 -12.18 -56.06 -13.45
N PHE A 23 -13.21 -55.25 -13.24
CA PHE A 23 -14.58 -55.72 -13.08
C PHE A 23 -15.47 -54.96 -14.04
N VAL A 24 -15.88 -55.64 -15.11
CA VAL A 24 -17.01 -55.23 -15.94
C VAL A 24 -18.26 -55.75 -15.24
N VAL A 25 -19.15 -54.84 -14.84
CA VAL A 25 -20.54 -55.17 -14.48
C VAL A 25 -21.44 -54.28 -15.32
N LEU A 26 -22.06 -54.88 -16.33
CA LEU A 26 -23.20 -54.34 -17.07
C LEU A 26 -24.44 -54.39 -16.16
N THR A 27 -24.99 -53.23 -15.82
CA THR A 27 -26.41 -53.14 -15.43
C THR A 27 -27.07 -52.03 -16.24
N ALA A 28 -28.16 -52.39 -16.91
CA ALA A 28 -29.02 -51.47 -17.63
C ALA A 28 -30.01 -50.83 -16.65
N GLY A 29 -30.29 -49.53 -16.86
CA GLY A 29 -31.55 -48.90 -16.48
C GLY A 29 -31.58 -48.18 -15.13
N CYS A 30 -31.37 -46.87 -15.15
CA CYS A 30 -32.42 -45.88 -14.85
C CYS A 30 -31.86 -44.46 -15.02
N GLY A 31 -32.60 -43.64 -15.75
CA GLY A 31 -32.25 -42.26 -16.03
C GLY A 31 -32.14 -41.44 -14.75
N GLY A 32 -30.93 -41.01 -14.45
CA GLY A 32 -30.67 -39.81 -13.67
C GLY A 32 -29.58 -39.08 -14.42
N GLN A 33 -29.94 -38.08 -15.23
CA GLN A 33 -28.96 -37.09 -15.65
C GLN A 33 -28.43 -36.46 -14.36
N ALA A 34 -27.20 -36.82 -13.99
CA ALA A 34 -26.46 -36.05 -13.01
C ALA A 34 -26.38 -34.63 -13.57
N LEU A 35 -27.13 -33.71 -12.96
CA LEU A 35 -26.95 -32.28 -13.22
C LEU A 35 -25.46 -32.00 -13.04
N PRO A 36 -24.81 -31.29 -14.00
CA PRO A 36 -23.44 -30.85 -13.78
C PRO A 36 -23.43 -30.06 -12.47
N PRO A 37 -22.37 -30.19 -11.64
CA PRO A 37 -22.26 -29.38 -10.45
C PRO A 37 -22.45 -27.92 -10.87
N ALA A 38 -23.40 -27.23 -10.24
CA ALA A 38 -23.60 -25.82 -10.45
C ALA A 38 -22.23 -25.16 -10.28
N SER A 39 -21.65 -24.70 -11.39
CA SER A 39 -20.51 -23.82 -11.33
C SER A 39 -21.03 -22.55 -10.69
N ASN A 40 -20.92 -22.49 -9.37
CA ASN A 40 -20.91 -21.24 -8.64
C ASN A 40 -19.61 -20.54 -9.07
N THR A 41 -19.62 -20.04 -10.29
CA THR A 41 -18.80 -18.89 -10.68
C THR A 41 -19.42 -17.74 -9.90
N GLN A 42 -19.13 -17.68 -8.59
CA GLN A 42 -19.13 -16.39 -7.91
C GLN A 42 -18.11 -15.59 -8.69
N SER A 43 -18.62 -14.74 -9.57
CA SER A 43 -17.85 -13.70 -10.22
C SER A 43 -17.09 -12.98 -9.12
N GLU A 44 -15.78 -13.21 -9.07
CA GLU A 44 -14.87 -12.42 -8.24
C GLU A 44 -15.21 -10.95 -8.54
N PRO A 45 -15.46 -10.12 -7.52
CA PRO A 45 -15.90 -8.76 -7.75
C PRO A 45 -14.91 -8.07 -8.69
N GLU A 46 -15.40 -7.54 -9.80
CA GLU A 46 -14.58 -6.78 -10.75
C GLU A 46 -13.97 -5.61 -9.98
N ILE A 47 -12.67 -5.67 -9.73
CA ILE A 47 -11.95 -4.58 -9.07
C ILE A 47 -11.94 -3.42 -10.05
N SER A 48 -12.68 -2.36 -9.73
CA SER A 48 -12.58 -1.10 -10.47
C SER A 48 -11.20 -0.50 -10.24
N LEU A 49 -10.32 -0.61 -11.23
CA LEU A 49 -8.96 -0.05 -11.17
C LEU A 49 -9.01 1.47 -11.30
N ILE A 50 -8.39 2.16 -10.36
CA ILE A 50 -8.25 3.62 -10.39
C ILE A 50 -6.90 3.96 -11.04
N PRO A 51 -6.88 4.82 -12.08
CA PRO A 51 -5.62 5.23 -12.71
C PRO A 51 -4.62 5.78 -11.69
N GLY A 52 -3.39 5.29 -11.75
CA GLY A 52 -2.30 5.69 -10.84
C GLY A 52 -2.23 4.92 -9.52
N LEU A 53 -3.22 4.06 -9.22
CA LEU A 53 -3.21 3.20 -8.04
C LEU A 53 -2.96 1.73 -8.42
N SER A 54 -2.39 0.97 -7.48
CA SER A 54 -2.31 -0.49 -7.58
C SER A 54 -3.70 -1.14 -7.45
N ALA A 55 -3.78 -2.46 -7.68
CA ALA A 55 -5.00 -3.22 -7.43
C ALA A 55 -5.40 -3.23 -5.94
N ASP A 56 -4.44 -3.34 -5.02
CA ASP A 56 -4.72 -3.32 -3.58
C ASP A 56 -5.18 -1.95 -3.14
N GLN A 57 -4.51 -0.89 -3.61
CA GLN A 57 -4.89 0.48 -3.34
C GLN A 57 -6.29 0.80 -3.89
N SER A 58 -6.57 0.40 -5.12
CA SER A 58 -7.90 0.59 -5.74
C SER A 58 -8.99 -0.15 -4.94
N ARG A 59 -8.69 -1.35 -4.43
CA ARG A 59 -9.61 -2.09 -3.56
C ARG A 59 -9.89 -1.34 -2.26
N ILE A 60 -8.85 -0.83 -1.61
CA ILE A 60 -9.01 -0.04 -0.38
C ILE A 60 -9.82 1.24 -0.65
N VAL A 61 -9.59 1.92 -1.77
CA VAL A 61 -10.43 3.07 -2.15
C VAL A 61 -11.88 2.66 -2.44
N GLY A 62 -12.10 1.49 -3.03
CA GLY A 62 -13.45 0.93 -3.22
C GLY A 62 -14.18 0.63 -1.91
N ASP A 63 -13.46 0.18 -0.89
CA ASP A 63 -14.04 -0.24 0.40
C ASP A 63 -14.21 0.93 1.38
N LEU A 64 -13.25 1.87 1.43
CA LEU A 64 -13.17 2.93 2.45
C LEU A 64 -13.22 4.36 1.87
N GLY A 65 -13.21 4.51 0.56
CA GLY A 65 -12.97 5.80 -0.09
C GLY A 65 -11.48 6.19 -0.10
N TYR A 66 -11.16 7.39 -0.57
CA TYR A 66 -9.80 7.92 -0.45
C TYR A 66 -9.44 8.17 1.01
N PRO A 67 -8.16 8.03 1.39
CA PRO A 67 -7.73 8.33 2.74
C PRO A 67 -7.98 9.80 3.08
N GLU A 68 -8.49 10.03 4.29
CA GLU A 68 -8.66 11.38 4.83
C GLU A 68 -7.30 12.04 5.13
N GLN A 69 -6.28 11.24 5.43
CA GLN A 69 -4.90 11.69 5.61
C GLN A 69 -3.95 10.60 5.11
N PHE A 70 -2.76 10.98 4.63
CA PHE A 70 -1.74 10.01 4.27
C PHE A 70 -0.34 10.53 4.48
N TYR A 71 0.57 9.56 4.65
CA TYR A 71 2.00 9.74 4.61
C TYR A 71 2.57 8.90 3.49
N ILE A 72 3.49 9.47 2.70
CA ILE A 72 4.23 8.75 1.66
C ILE A 72 5.71 9.00 1.89
N ALA A 73 6.51 7.95 1.82
CA ALA A 73 7.97 8.03 1.80
C ALA A 73 8.53 7.22 0.63
N PHE A 74 9.51 7.78 -0.04
CA PHE A 74 10.33 7.08 -1.01
C PHE A 74 11.66 6.70 -0.38
N ASP A 75 11.97 5.42 -0.33
CA ASP A 75 13.27 4.97 0.13
C ASP A 75 14.36 5.56 -0.79
N PRO A 76 15.38 6.23 -0.22
CA PRO A 76 16.40 6.90 -1.02
C PRO A 76 17.37 5.91 -1.68
N TYR A 77 17.46 4.67 -1.23
CA TYR A 77 18.41 3.65 -1.70
C TYR A 77 17.81 2.73 -2.75
N ASP A 78 16.62 2.20 -2.52
CA ASP A 78 15.99 1.22 -3.43
C ASP A 78 14.75 1.75 -4.17
N SER A 79 14.32 2.99 -3.86
CA SER A 79 13.13 3.63 -4.43
C SER A 79 11.80 2.98 -4.07
N THR A 80 11.78 2.09 -3.07
CA THR A 80 10.53 1.57 -2.51
C THR A 80 9.61 2.73 -2.13
N ARG A 81 8.36 2.67 -2.57
CA ARG A 81 7.31 3.59 -2.12
C ARG A 81 6.58 2.99 -0.92
N LEU A 82 6.73 3.63 0.23
CA LEU A 82 6.02 3.29 1.46
C LEU A 82 4.89 4.29 1.67
N GLU A 83 3.71 3.80 2.01
CA GLU A 83 2.55 4.65 2.23
C GLU A 83 1.81 4.20 3.48
N THR A 84 1.32 5.17 4.25
CA THR A 84 0.35 4.94 5.33
C THR A 84 -0.87 5.80 5.04
N TRP A 85 -2.00 5.14 4.87
CA TRP A 85 -3.31 5.74 4.57
C TRP A 85 -4.16 5.69 5.83
N ILE A 86 -4.73 6.83 6.22
CA ILE A 86 -5.38 7.03 7.51
C ILE A 86 -6.84 7.43 7.28
N TYR A 87 -7.75 6.74 7.98
CA TYR A 87 -9.19 6.91 7.91
C TYR A 87 -9.75 7.18 9.31
N PRO A 88 -9.63 8.40 9.84
CA PRO A 88 -10.15 8.74 11.16
C PRO A 88 -11.64 8.46 11.32
N SER A 89 -12.47 8.66 10.29
CA SER A 89 -13.92 8.38 10.37
C SER A 89 -14.23 6.91 10.61
N GLU A 90 -13.37 6.02 10.11
CA GLU A 90 -13.48 4.57 10.23
C GLU A 90 -12.65 4.01 11.39
N GLY A 91 -11.81 4.82 12.03
CA GLY A 91 -10.85 4.38 13.04
C GLY A 91 -9.82 3.38 12.50
N LYS A 92 -9.41 3.51 11.22
CA LYS A 92 -8.53 2.55 10.53
C LYS A 92 -7.28 3.20 9.93
N SER A 93 -6.26 2.38 9.73
CA SER A 93 -5.11 2.69 8.88
C SER A 93 -4.76 1.51 7.96
N SER A 94 -4.12 1.81 6.84
CA SER A 94 -3.61 0.83 5.88
C SER A 94 -2.20 1.21 5.44
N ASP A 95 -1.26 0.29 5.57
CA ASP A 95 0.12 0.50 5.12
C ASP A 95 0.36 -0.24 3.81
N PHE A 96 1.08 0.40 2.90
CA PHE A 96 1.44 -0.15 1.60
C PHE A 96 2.94 -0.09 1.36
N LYS A 97 3.44 -1.11 0.66
CA LYS A 97 4.80 -1.16 0.11
C LYS A 97 4.72 -1.43 -1.39
N ASP A 98 5.19 -0.48 -2.19
CA ASP A 98 5.08 -0.47 -3.66
C ASP A 98 3.65 -0.76 -4.14
N GLY A 99 2.70 -0.11 -3.48
CA GLY A 99 1.26 -0.26 -3.72
C GLY A 99 0.66 -1.58 -3.23
N ARG A 100 1.44 -2.54 -2.72
CA ARG A 100 0.89 -3.78 -2.14
C ARG A 100 0.53 -3.55 -0.67
N LEU A 101 -0.64 -4.03 -0.26
CA LEU A 101 -1.06 -3.90 1.14
C LEU A 101 -0.12 -4.73 2.03
N SER A 102 0.55 -4.08 2.98
CA SER A 102 1.45 -4.74 3.94
C SER A 102 0.83 -4.92 5.31
N ASN A 103 -0.04 -4.01 5.74
CA ASN A 103 -0.65 -4.05 7.06
C ASN A 103 -1.99 -3.28 7.06
N GLN A 104 -2.91 -3.68 7.94
CA GLN A 104 -4.09 -2.91 8.29
C GLN A 104 -4.25 -2.89 9.80
N GLY A 105 -4.52 -1.73 10.35
CA GLY A 105 -4.61 -1.52 11.79
C GLY A 105 -5.82 -0.69 12.21
N THR A 106 -6.08 -0.70 13.50
CA THR A 106 -6.92 0.31 14.15
C THR A 106 -6.10 1.56 14.38
N LEU A 107 -6.70 2.71 14.14
CA LEU A 107 -6.05 4.00 14.31
C LEU A 107 -5.83 4.32 15.79
N GLU A 108 -4.62 4.72 16.16
CA GLU A 108 -4.36 5.27 17.50
C GLU A 108 -5.01 6.65 17.64
N GLU A 109 -5.59 6.96 18.82
CA GLU A 109 -6.39 8.17 19.10
C GLU A 109 -5.74 9.49 18.63
N GLN A 110 -4.41 9.58 18.59
CA GLN A 110 -3.69 10.80 18.25
C GLN A 110 -3.77 11.19 16.76
N SER A 111 -4.11 10.24 15.88
CA SER A 111 -4.13 10.48 14.43
C SER A 111 -5.40 11.21 13.97
N ALA A 112 -6.47 11.20 14.78
CA ALA A 112 -7.73 11.89 14.47
C ALA A 112 -7.70 13.42 14.68
N LYS A 113 -6.52 13.99 15.01
CA LYS A 113 -6.38 15.41 15.37
C LYS A 113 -6.32 16.38 14.17
N TYR A 114 -6.02 15.87 12.98
CA TYR A 114 -5.80 16.70 11.79
C TYR A 114 -7.05 16.72 10.89
N PRO A 115 -7.31 17.84 10.19
CA PRO A 115 -8.41 17.89 9.24
C PRO A 115 -8.18 16.91 8.07
N PRO A 116 -9.25 16.43 7.42
CA PRO A 116 -9.11 15.63 6.22
C PRO A 116 -8.52 16.46 5.06
N THR A 117 -7.77 15.80 4.18
CA THR A 117 -7.24 16.36 2.96
C THR A 117 -8.12 16.04 1.75
N THR A 118 -8.06 16.88 0.72
CA THR A 118 -8.66 16.61 -0.60
C THR A 118 -7.63 16.09 -1.61
N LEU A 119 -6.39 15.90 -1.17
CA LEU A 119 -5.29 15.37 -1.98
C LEU A 119 -5.44 13.86 -2.13
N HIS A 120 -4.89 13.31 -3.21
CA HIS A 120 -4.85 11.87 -3.39
C HIS A 120 -3.40 11.34 -3.45
N PRO A 121 -3.14 10.14 -2.93
CA PRO A 121 -1.79 9.58 -2.92
C PRO A 121 -1.14 9.48 -4.31
N GLN A 122 -1.92 9.17 -5.36
CA GLN A 122 -1.41 9.05 -6.73
C GLN A 122 -1.00 10.38 -7.37
N ASP A 123 -1.35 11.52 -6.76
CA ASP A 123 -0.96 12.83 -7.27
C ASP A 123 0.56 13.05 -7.14
N PHE A 124 1.24 12.27 -6.28
CA PHE A 124 2.64 12.45 -5.94
C PHE A 124 3.54 11.36 -6.51
N THR A 125 4.68 11.73 -7.06
CA THR A 125 5.69 10.81 -7.61
C THR A 125 7.07 11.14 -7.07
N LYS A 126 7.98 10.16 -7.05
CA LYS A 126 9.36 10.36 -6.55
C LYS A 126 10.12 11.45 -7.31
N THR A 127 9.84 11.60 -8.60
CA THR A 127 10.52 12.57 -9.47
C THR A 127 9.87 13.95 -9.43
N MET A 128 8.81 14.13 -8.63
CA MET A 128 8.11 15.40 -8.52
C MET A 128 9.07 16.50 -8.05
N THR A 129 9.03 17.65 -8.71
CA THR A 129 9.76 18.87 -8.29
C THR A 129 8.90 19.77 -7.39
N VAL A 130 9.52 20.78 -6.79
CA VAL A 130 8.80 21.78 -5.97
C VAL A 130 7.79 22.56 -6.81
N GLU A 131 8.14 22.88 -8.06
CA GLU A 131 7.27 23.59 -9.00
C GLU A 131 6.04 22.76 -9.35
N GLU A 132 6.23 21.47 -9.63
CA GLU A 132 5.13 20.53 -9.91
C GLU A 132 4.22 20.35 -8.69
N ALA A 133 4.81 20.21 -7.49
CA ALA A 133 4.05 20.16 -6.25
C ALA A 133 3.22 21.43 -6.04
N SER A 134 3.76 22.60 -6.42
CA SER A 134 3.06 23.89 -6.29
C SER A 134 1.85 24.03 -7.23
N VAL A 135 1.79 23.26 -8.31
CA VAL A 135 0.59 23.20 -9.17
C VAL A 135 -0.57 22.52 -8.46
N ILE A 136 -0.27 21.52 -7.61
CA ILE A 136 -1.26 20.73 -6.88
C ILE A 136 -1.62 21.41 -5.55
N LEU A 137 -0.60 21.87 -4.82
CA LEU A 137 -0.72 22.35 -3.43
C LEU A 137 -0.85 23.87 -3.32
N GLY A 138 -0.67 24.60 -4.43
CA GLY A 138 -0.58 26.05 -4.45
C GLY A 138 0.80 26.55 -4.00
N SER A 139 0.89 27.83 -3.63
CA SER A 139 2.17 28.42 -3.22
C SER A 139 2.64 27.88 -1.86
N PRO A 140 3.95 27.59 -1.71
CA PRO A 140 4.54 27.28 -0.42
C PRO A 140 4.32 28.40 0.61
N VAL A 141 4.02 28.02 1.84
CA VAL A 141 3.93 28.92 3.00
C VAL A 141 5.32 29.18 3.58
N TYR A 142 6.18 28.16 3.55
CA TYR A 142 7.54 28.21 4.08
C TYR A 142 8.44 27.22 3.35
N THR A 143 9.69 27.60 3.12
CA THR A 143 10.72 26.75 2.52
C THR A 143 12.01 26.89 3.30
N GLN A 144 12.66 25.77 3.60
CA GLN A 144 13.92 25.74 4.32
C GLN A 144 14.88 24.70 3.74
N GLU A 145 16.08 25.16 3.43
CA GLU A 145 17.23 24.27 3.19
C GLU A 145 17.64 23.63 4.53
N VAL A 146 17.70 22.30 4.55
CA VAL A 146 18.06 21.52 5.73
C VAL A 146 19.54 21.15 5.61
N GLU A 147 20.39 22.04 6.13
CA GLU A 147 21.82 21.79 6.26
C GLU A 147 22.08 20.68 7.31
N ASN A 148 23.06 19.82 7.06
CA ASN A 148 23.48 18.73 7.97
C ASN A 148 22.44 17.62 8.21
N SER A 149 21.69 17.24 7.18
CA SER A 149 20.89 16.00 7.23
C SER A 149 21.77 14.78 7.49
N LEU A 150 21.38 13.96 8.47
CA LEU A 150 21.99 12.65 8.75
C LEU A 150 21.95 11.71 7.53
N MET A 151 21.11 12.00 6.54
CA MET A 151 20.99 11.22 5.32
C MET A 151 21.94 11.68 4.21
N GLY A 152 22.63 12.82 4.37
CA GLY A 152 23.52 13.41 3.37
C GLY A 152 22.80 14.06 2.17
N GLY A 153 23.47 14.99 1.49
CA GLY A 153 22.93 15.72 0.33
C GLY A 153 22.09 16.95 0.68
N GLU A 154 21.75 17.73 -0.34
CA GLU A 154 20.88 18.92 -0.24
C GLU A 154 19.44 18.46 -0.05
N ASN A 155 18.85 18.83 1.07
CA ASN A 155 17.47 18.52 1.41
C ASN A 155 16.70 19.83 1.61
N THR A 156 15.50 19.91 1.06
CA THR A 156 14.65 21.11 1.14
C THR A 156 13.31 20.70 1.76
N LEU A 157 13.00 21.28 2.91
CA LEU A 157 11.68 21.17 3.53
C LEU A 157 10.77 22.25 2.95
N VAL A 158 9.62 21.86 2.43
CA VAL A 158 8.63 22.78 1.85
C VAL A 158 7.30 22.55 2.54
N VAL A 159 6.75 23.60 3.13
CA VAL A 159 5.48 23.57 3.86
C VAL A 159 4.42 24.25 3.02
N PHE A 160 3.35 23.53 2.72
CA PHE A 160 2.14 24.03 2.08
C PHE A 160 1.00 24.10 3.12
N ASN A 161 -0.13 24.71 2.74
CA ASN A 161 -1.28 24.84 3.64
C ASN A 161 -1.87 23.47 4.07
N ASN A 162 -1.73 22.45 3.23
CA ASN A 162 -2.38 21.14 3.35
C ASN A 162 -1.40 19.95 3.31
N ALA A 163 -0.09 20.19 3.19
CA ALA A 163 0.93 19.14 3.27
C ALA A 163 2.31 19.70 3.62
N ILE A 164 3.17 18.87 4.21
CA ILE A 164 4.61 19.11 4.36
C ILE A 164 5.33 18.13 3.44
N LEU A 165 6.22 18.65 2.60
CA LEU A 165 7.02 17.86 1.66
C LEU A 165 8.51 18.01 2.00
N LEU A 166 9.26 16.92 1.88
CA LEU A 166 10.72 16.92 1.94
C LEU A 166 11.26 16.51 0.59
N PHE A 167 12.13 17.34 0.02
CA PHE A 167 12.84 17.05 -1.22
C PHE A 167 14.31 16.74 -0.92
N ARG A 168 14.90 15.89 -1.76
CA ARG A 168 16.33 15.56 -1.72
C ARG A 168 16.87 15.49 -3.14
N ALA A 169 17.95 16.23 -3.41
CA ALA A 169 18.57 16.29 -4.73
C ALA A 169 17.56 16.56 -5.88
N GLY A 170 16.58 17.44 -5.61
CA GLY A 170 15.53 17.84 -6.56
C GLY A 170 14.35 16.88 -6.71
N GLY A 171 14.37 15.70 -6.07
CA GLY A 171 13.26 14.75 -6.09
C GLY A 171 12.49 14.71 -4.76
N LEU A 172 11.23 14.31 -4.81
CA LEU A 172 10.37 14.17 -3.64
C LEU A 172 10.75 12.94 -2.82
N LEU A 173 10.97 13.15 -1.52
CA LEU A 173 11.36 12.11 -0.58
C LEU A 173 10.21 11.72 0.34
N THR A 174 9.50 12.70 0.92
CA THR A 174 8.35 12.42 1.79
C THR A 174 7.23 13.44 1.59
N ILE A 175 6.00 13.00 1.84
CA ILE A 175 4.79 13.83 1.95
C ILE A 175 4.07 13.46 3.25
N ASP A 176 3.64 14.45 4.00
CA ASP A 176 2.77 14.29 5.16
C ASP A 176 1.58 15.27 5.06
N THR A 177 0.35 14.74 5.04
CA THR A 177 -0.87 15.56 5.02
C THR A 177 -1.46 15.78 6.41
N GLN A 178 -0.86 15.23 7.47
CA GLN A 178 -1.27 15.46 8.86
C GLN A 178 -0.80 16.84 9.34
N VAL A 179 -1.27 17.89 8.67
CA VAL A 179 -0.91 19.29 8.94
C VAL A 179 -2.11 20.06 9.43
N LYS A 180 -1.85 21.07 10.26
CA LYS A 180 -2.85 22.11 10.54
C LYS A 180 -2.65 23.25 9.55
N PRO A 181 -3.70 23.75 8.89
CA PRO A 181 -3.60 24.98 8.12
C PRO A 181 -3.03 26.10 8.98
N PRO A 182 -2.12 26.94 8.45
CA PRO A 182 -1.59 28.07 9.20
C PRO A 182 -2.74 28.99 9.62
N GLU A 183 -2.69 29.47 10.87
CA GLU A 183 -3.67 30.44 11.36
C GLU A 183 -3.54 31.73 10.54
N ILE A 184 -4.56 32.05 9.73
CA ILE A 184 -4.60 33.31 8.99
C ILE A 184 -4.88 34.42 10.01
N PRO A 185 -4.00 35.41 10.21
CA PRO A 185 -4.31 36.54 11.07
C PRO A 185 -5.52 37.28 10.50
N SER A 186 -6.55 37.47 11.34
CA SER A 186 -7.77 38.18 10.92
C SER A 186 -7.41 39.60 10.44
N PRO A 187 -8.05 40.10 9.35
CA PRO A 187 -7.88 41.50 8.96
C PRO A 187 -8.32 42.39 10.13
N LYS A 188 -7.44 43.31 10.53
CA LYS A 188 -7.72 44.33 11.54
C LYS A 188 -8.72 45.36 11.02
#